data_AF-A0A081LIV1-F1
#
_entry.id   AF-A0A081LIV1-F1
#
_cell.length_a   1.000
_cell.length_b   1.000
_cell.length_c   1.000
_cell.angle_alpha   90.00
_cell.angle_beta   90.00
_cell.angle_gamma   90.00
#
_symmetry.space_group_name_H-M   'P 1'
#
loop_
_entity.id
_entity.type
_entity.pdbx_description
1 polymer ?
#
loop_
_entity_poly.entity_id
_entity_poly.type
_entity_poly.pdbx_seq_one_letter_code
_entity_poly.pdbx_strand_id
1 'polypeptide(L)' 'MSSERYLFLIKGSLVMAQPLAAPETGELLTSLLQQGFVVAPLPVWASNAEQALACYEAAAQRQVFADALAGRAL' A
#
# COMPACT_ATOMS: atom_id res chain seq x y z
N MET A 1 -19.27 -3.35 -10.63
CA MET A 1 -18.14 -3.71 -9.76
C MET A 1 -17.25 -2.47 -9.68
N SER A 2 -17.40 -1.68 -8.62
CA SER A 2 -16.71 -0.40 -8.45
C SER A 2 -15.30 -0.69 -7.93
N SER A 3 -14.29 -0.60 -8.79
CA SER A 3 -12.90 -0.68 -8.35
C SER A 3 -12.49 0.65 -7.74
N GLU A 4 -12.04 0.65 -6.50
CA GLU A 4 -11.55 1.82 -5.81
C GLU A 4 -10.03 1.81 -5.73
N ARG A 5 -9.44 3.00 -5.59
CA ARG A 5 -7.99 3.15 -5.46
C ARG A 5 -7.62 3.06 -4.00
N TYR A 6 -6.77 2.09 -3.66
CA TYR A 6 -6.24 1.90 -2.32
C TYR A 6 -4.81 2.43 -2.23
N LEU A 7 -4.53 3.12 -1.13
CA LEU A 7 -3.20 3.44 -0.66
C LEU A 7 -2.79 2.46 0.42
N PHE A 8 -1.48 2.23 0.56
CA PHE A 8 -0.95 1.39 1.61
C PHE A 8 -0.09 2.23 2.54
N LEU A 9 -0.29 2.04 3.83
CA LEU A 9 0.48 2.66 4.89
C LEU A 9 1.29 1.57 5.58
N ILE A 10 2.59 1.79 5.68
CA ILE A 10 3.55 0.83 6.19
C ILE A 10 4.18 1.37 7.47
N LYS A 11 4.20 0.55 8.52
CA LYS A 11 4.98 0.82 9.75
C LYS A 11 5.60 -0.47 10.25
N GLY A 12 6.89 -0.65 9.97
CA GLY A 12 7.57 -1.92 10.22
C GLY A 12 6.97 -3.03 9.35
N SER A 13 6.44 -4.08 9.98
CA SER A 13 5.76 -5.19 9.30
C SER A 13 4.25 -4.97 9.10
N LEU A 14 3.68 -3.90 9.68
CA LEU A 14 2.26 -3.61 9.56
C LEU A 14 1.99 -2.89 8.24
N VAL A 15 1.13 -3.46 7.40
CA VAL A 15 0.63 -2.85 6.17
C VAL A 15 -0.88 -2.65 6.31
N MET A 16 -1.35 -1.42 6.16
CA MET A 16 -2.76 -1.07 6.16
C MET A 16 -3.20 -0.56 4.80
N ALA A 17 -4.27 -1.15 4.24
CA ALA A 17 -4.92 -0.66 3.03
C ALA A 17 -5.96 0.40 3.39
N GLN A 18 -5.90 1.57 2.75
CA GLN A 18 -6.81 2.69 2.96
C GLN A 18 -7.46 3.09 1.63
N PRO A 19 -8.80 3.06 1.52
CA PRO A 19 -9.50 3.47 0.31
C PRO A 19 -9.45 5.01 0.15
N LEU A 20 -9.06 5.51 -1.02
CA LEU A 20 -9.11 6.94 -1.34
C LEU A 20 -10.53 7.49 -1.45
N ALA A 21 -11.52 6.63 -1.66
CA ALA A 21 -12.91 7.05 -1.87
C ALA A 21 -13.61 7.50 -0.58
N ALA A 22 -13.06 7.15 0.60
CA ALA A 22 -13.63 7.56 1.86
C ALA A 22 -13.24 9.02 2.19
N PRO A 23 -14.20 9.93 2.40
CA PRO A 23 -13.92 11.35 2.64
C PRO A 23 -13.13 11.60 3.94
N GLU A 24 -13.22 10.70 4.91
CA GLU A 24 -12.47 10.75 6.18
C GLU A 24 -11.01 10.28 6.03
N THR A 25 -10.64 9.68 4.89
CA THR A 25 -9.29 9.14 4.66
C THR A 25 -8.21 10.22 4.73
N GLY A 26 -8.50 11.48 4.42
CA GLY A 26 -7.52 12.57 4.46
C GLY A 26 -6.99 12.88 5.86
N GLU A 27 -7.88 13.01 6.84
CA GLU A 27 -7.51 13.29 8.24
C GLU A 27 -6.84 12.08 8.90
N LEU A 28 -7.36 10.89 8.58
CA LEU A 28 -6.83 9.63 9.09
C LEU A 28 -5.44 9.34 8.51
N LEU A 29 -5.23 9.59 7.21
CA LEU A 29 -3.90 9.55 6.57
C LEU A 29 -2.92 10.49 7.24
N THR A 30 -3.32 11.75 7.45
CA THR A 30 -2.45 12.75 8.07
C THR A 30 -2.04 12.32 9.48
N SER A 31 -2.98 11.80 10.26
CA SER A 31 -2.72 11.28 11.60
C SER A 31 -1.77 10.06 11.57
N LEU A 32 -1.98 9.12 10.65
CA LEU A 32 -1.12 7.95 10.50
C LEU A 32 0.30 8.35 10.04
N LEU A 33 0.41 9.31 9.11
CA LEU A 33 1.71 9.84 8.68
C LEU A 33 2.47 10.49 9.83
N GLN A 34 1.78 11.28 10.67
CA GLN A 34 2.38 11.88 11.87
C GLN A 34 2.80 10.83 12.92
N GLN A 35 2.13 9.68 12.98
CA GLN A 35 2.51 8.54 13.83
C GLN A 35 3.70 7.73 13.27
N GLY A 36 4.27 8.13 12.14
CA GLY A 36 5.42 7.49 11.50
C GLY A 36 5.05 6.35 10.55
N PHE A 37 3.82 6.27 10.07
CA PHE A 37 3.50 5.42 8.92
C PHE A 37 4.05 6.06 7.64
N VAL A 38 4.55 5.23 6.72
CA VAL A 38 5.04 5.65 5.41
C VAL A 38 4.04 5.23 4.35
N VAL A 39 3.73 6.12 3.41
CA VAL A 39 2.88 5.78 2.26
C VAL A 39 3.70 4.94 1.29
N ALA A 40 3.18 3.78 0.91
CA ALA A 40 3.77 2.96 -0.13
C ALA A 40 3.71 3.68 -1.49
N PRO A 41 4.75 3.55 -2.33
CA PRO A 41 4.81 4.25 -3.61
C PRO A 41 3.81 3.72 -4.64
N LEU A 42 3.19 2.56 -4.39
CA LEU A 42 2.34 1.88 -5.34
C LEU A 42 0.88 1.86 -4.88
N PRO A 43 0.00 2.69 -5.46
CA PRO A 43 -1.44 2.56 -5.28
C PRO A 43 -1.99 1.41 -6.13
N VAL A 44 -2.95 0.66 -5.59
CA VAL A 44 -3.57 -0.50 -6.25
C VAL A 44 -5.05 -0.24 -6.44
N TRP A 45 -5.57 -0.66 -7.59
CA TRP A 45 -7.02 -0.71 -7.83
C TRP A 45 -7.56 -2.04 -7.37
N ALA A 46 -8.52 -2.03 -6.45
CA ALA A 46 -9.14 -3.24 -5.95
C ALA A 46 -10.62 -3.00 -5.63
N SER A 47 -11.38 -4.09 -5.55
CA SER A 47 -12.80 -4.00 -5.18
C SER A 47 -13.00 -4.07 -3.67
N ASN A 48 -11.98 -4.49 -2.92
CA ASN A 48 -11.99 -4.59 -1.46
C ASN A 48 -10.56 -4.52 -0.88
N ALA A 49 -10.45 -4.34 0.44
CA ALA A 49 -9.17 -4.20 1.14
C ALA A 49 -8.31 -5.48 1.10
N GLU A 50 -8.91 -6.68 1.12
CA GLU A 50 -8.18 -7.94 1.04
C GLU A 50 -7.51 -8.13 -0.32
N GLN A 51 -8.24 -7.85 -1.41
CA GLN A 51 -7.71 -7.89 -2.77
C GLN A 51 -6.66 -6.80 -2.99
N ALA A 52 -6.84 -5.62 -2.38
CA ALA A 52 -5.83 -4.57 -2.37
C ALA A 52 -4.52 -5.08 -1.73
N LEU A 53 -4.60 -5.68 -0.54
CA LEU A 53 -3.44 -6.23 0.16
C LEU A 53 -2.77 -7.35 -0.64
N ALA A 54 -3.52 -8.31 -1.18
CA ALA A 54 -2.97 -9.39 -1.98
C ALA A 54 -2.25 -8.89 -3.24
N CYS A 55 -2.84 -7.91 -3.94
CA CYS A 55 -2.21 -7.29 -5.10
C CYS A 55 -0.97 -6.47 -4.73
N TYR A 56 -0.99 -5.80 -3.57
CA TYR A 56 0.15 -5.06 -3.06
C TYR A 56 1.30 -5.99 -2.66
N GLU A 57 1.04 -7.08 -1.95
CA GLU A 57 2.04 -8.08 -1.60
C GLU A 57 2.65 -8.72 -2.85
N ALA A 58 1.84 -9.07 -3.84
CA ALA A 58 2.32 -9.59 -5.11
C ALA A 58 3.22 -8.57 -5.85
N ALA A 59 2.86 -7.28 -5.82
CA ALA A 59 3.68 -6.23 -6.44
C ALA A 59 4.98 -5.97 -5.66
N ALA A 60 4.92 -5.95 -4.33
CA ALA A 60 6.07 -5.79 -3.46
C ALA A 60 7.04 -6.97 -3.61
N GLN A 61 6.54 -8.21 -3.63
CA GLN A 61 7.35 -9.39 -3.91
C GLN A 61 7.99 -9.33 -5.29
N ARG A 62 7.26 -8.88 -6.31
CA ARG A 62 7.83 -8.69 -7.65
C ARG A 62 8.90 -7.62 -7.69
N GLN A 63 8.77 -6.54 -6.92
CA GLN A 63 9.81 -5.52 -6.80
C GLN A 63 11.05 -6.06 -6.09
N VAL A 64 10.89 -6.72 -4.94
CA VAL A 64 12.00 -7.36 -4.21
C VAL A 64 12.70 -8.39 -5.10
N PHE A 65 11.94 -9.19 -5.83
CA PHE A 65 12.48 -10.17 -6.76
C PHE A 65 13.19 -9.50 -7.96
N ALA A 66 12.61 -8.43 -8.51
CA ALA A 66 13.23 -7.66 -9.58
C ALA A 66 14.53 -6.97 -9.11
N ASP A 67 14.56 -6.42 -7.89
CA ASP A 67 15.75 -5.82 -7.29
C ASP A 67 16.83 -6.88 -7.02
N ALA A 68 16.44 -8.08 -6.56
CA ALA A 68 17.34 -9.22 -6.41
C ALA A 68 17.94 -9.66 -7.76
N LEU A 69 17.12 -9.77 -8.81
CA LEU A 69 17.57 -10.09 -10.17
C LEU A 69 18.44 -8.99 -10.78
N ALA A 70 18.14 -7.72 -10.48
CA ALA A 70 18.91 -6.57 -10.94
C ALA A 70 20.22 -6.37 -10.14
N GLY A 71 20.51 -7.23 -9.16
CA GLY A 71 21.71 -7.13 -8.32
C GLY A 71 21.71 -5.89 -7.41
N ARG A 72 20.54 -5.32 -7.12
CA ARG A 72 20.35 -4.18 -6.20
C ARG A 72 20.06 -4.60 -4.75
N ALA A 73 20.06 -5.90 -4.47
CA ALA A 73 20.04 -6.40 -3.10
C ALA A 73 21.36 -5.99 -2.41
N LEU A 74 21.30 -4.95 -1.58
CA LEU A 74 22.31 -4.65 -0.56
C LEU A 74 22.20 -5.67 0.58
#